data_AF-A0A6M0H6P8-F1
#
_entry.id   AF-A0A6M0H6P8-F1
#
_cell.length_a   1.000
_cell.length_b   1.000
_cell.length_c   1.000
_cell.angle_alpha   90.00
_cell.angle_beta   90.00
_cell.angle_gamma   90.00
#
_symmetry.space_group_name_H-M   'P 1'
#
loop_
_entity.id
_entity.type
_entity.pdbx_description
1 polymer ?
#
loop_
_entity_poly.entity_id
_entity_poly.type
_entity_poly.pdbx_seq_one_letter_code
_entity_poly.pdbx_strand_id
1 'polypeptide(L)'
;MWEFKILKLIDKFKWVYEKLGVDYDMMSLILKMKLTTDSRKTPTVLSNTNDDKKEEKNQFKSALKYYLFLGIVFMFVIIPDINVMAKMSLYFSMIMFFILSIFISDFSTVILDVRDKTLIGTKGVDLRTINAAKFTHIIIYICEITLALCGFSLIASLRYGILFFIVFFIEVIFIDLFLVTITALVYYLVLKYFDGEKLKDIINFIQILLTVIITIGYQFIGRLFDFENISEAYTAKIAHYFLPPLWFSAPLSIAKNRQLDIGISILAILAVIVPILSIILYFKTAKNFEEYLIKLNENSQTSNKEKGKFTLKLSKFICKNKTERAFFNFSCEMLSKERDFKLKVYPSLAMGAIFPLIFLLINIGNINNIASSIQSISQGKSYFTFYALIMFVSPMITMIQFSKEYKGGWIYKALPIENYNLIYKGSIKACIYKFIMPVVILDGIIYLIIFKWKFIIHLIIMIFVMLLMILIDLKCIGVGLPFSMKYSPSENKKSLGAYMLSFIITGAIWGGHYIATTISYGIYGYLIIIFIATIISWHLTFKNKNNSKDIIS
;
A
#
# COMPACT_ATOMS: atom_id res chain seq x y z
N MET A 1 6.48 -36.68 16.17
CA MET A 1 5.59 -35.81 15.36
C MET A 1 5.45 -34.47 16.07
N TRP A 2 5.73 -33.35 15.41
CA TRP A 2 5.51 -32.04 16.01
C TRP A 2 3.99 -31.78 16.03
N GLU A 3 3.36 -32.00 17.18
CA GLU A 3 2.00 -31.50 17.39
C GLU A 3 2.11 -29.99 17.58
N PHE A 4 1.65 -29.22 16.60
CA PHE A 4 1.51 -27.78 16.78
C PHE A 4 0.51 -27.56 17.92
N LYS A 5 0.93 -26.89 19.00
CA LYS A 5 0.06 -26.54 20.14
C LYS A 5 -1.20 -25.77 19.71
N ILE A 6 -1.11 -25.10 18.56
CA ILE A 6 -2.20 -24.37 17.90
C ILE A 6 -3.34 -25.30 17.45
N LEU A 7 -3.04 -26.52 16.98
CA LEU A 7 -4.08 -27.48 16.60
C LEU A 7 -4.96 -27.87 17.81
N LYS A 8 -4.35 -28.05 18.99
CA LYS A 8 -5.07 -28.31 20.25
C LYS A 8 -5.98 -27.15 20.68
N LEU A 9 -5.66 -25.93 20.29
CA LEU A 9 -6.53 -24.77 20.52
C LEU A 9 -7.74 -24.81 19.59
N ILE A 10 -7.53 -25.20 18.34
CA ILE A 10 -8.59 -25.28 17.31
C ILE A 10 -9.51 -26.46 17.58
N ASP A 11 -9.01 -27.56 18.17
CA ASP A 11 -9.81 -28.71 18.61
C ASP A 11 -10.93 -28.28 19.57
N LYS A 12 -10.72 -27.25 20.41
CA LYS A 12 -11.75 -26.70 21.30
C LYS A 12 -12.91 -26.02 20.55
N PHE A 13 -12.70 -25.62 19.31
CA PHE A 13 -13.70 -24.99 18.46
C PHE A 13 -14.35 -25.95 17.46
N LYS A 14 -14.12 -27.27 17.57
CA LYS A 14 -14.67 -28.31 16.67
C LYS A 14 -16.18 -28.14 16.44
N TRP A 15 -16.94 -27.91 17.50
CA TRP A 15 -18.40 -27.70 17.45
C TRP A 15 -18.83 -26.53 16.56
N VAL A 16 -18.04 -25.45 16.48
CA VAL A 16 -18.35 -24.30 15.63
C VAL A 16 -18.26 -24.70 14.16
N TYR A 17 -17.22 -25.44 13.78
CA TYR A 17 -17.02 -25.89 12.39
C TYR A 17 -18.06 -26.93 11.97
N GLU A 18 -18.39 -27.88 12.85
CA GLU A 18 -19.43 -28.89 12.57
C GLU A 18 -20.80 -28.25 12.34
N LYS A 19 -21.17 -27.25 13.15
CA LYS A 19 -22.41 -26.48 12.95
C LYS A 19 -22.45 -25.70 11.65
N LEU A 20 -21.29 -25.34 11.09
CA LEU A 20 -21.15 -24.65 9.81
C LEU A 20 -21.12 -25.64 8.62
N GLY A 21 -21.26 -26.94 8.87
CA GLY A 21 -21.25 -27.99 7.84
C GLY A 21 -19.87 -28.28 7.27
N VAL A 22 -18.81 -28.07 8.06
CA VAL A 22 -17.42 -28.35 7.69
C VAL A 22 -16.99 -29.70 8.28
N ASP A 23 -16.33 -30.52 7.47
CA ASP A 23 -15.66 -31.74 7.94
C ASP A 23 -14.39 -31.35 8.72
N TYR A 24 -14.47 -31.44 10.04
CA TYR A 24 -13.40 -31.00 10.94
C TYR A 24 -12.11 -31.82 10.77
N ASP A 25 -12.23 -33.15 10.63
CA ASP A 25 -11.06 -34.03 10.61
C ASP A 25 -10.27 -33.81 9.31
N MET A 26 -10.98 -33.65 8.19
CA MET A 26 -10.35 -33.32 6.92
C MET A 26 -9.78 -31.89 6.91
N MET A 27 -10.48 -30.92 7.50
CA MET A 27 -9.98 -29.55 7.66
C MET A 27 -8.69 -29.51 8.47
N SER A 28 -8.62 -30.24 9.60
CA SER A 28 -7.45 -30.30 10.48
C SER A 28 -6.23 -30.90 9.78
N LEU A 29 -6.43 -31.94 8.95
CA LEU A 29 -5.36 -32.52 8.12
C LEU A 29 -4.83 -31.52 7.08
N ILE A 30 -5.71 -30.81 6.37
CA ILE A 30 -5.33 -29.78 5.39
C ILE A 30 -4.56 -28.65 6.10
N LEU A 31 -5.04 -28.22 7.26
CA LEU A 31 -4.41 -27.18 8.08
C LEU A 31 -3.00 -27.58 8.53
N LYS A 32 -2.83 -28.81 9.01
CA LYS A 32 -1.52 -29.34 9.42
C LYS A 32 -0.52 -29.36 8.26
N MET A 33 -0.96 -29.76 7.07
CA MET A 33 -0.15 -29.74 5.85
C MET A 33 0.25 -28.30 5.48
N LYS A 34 -0.66 -27.33 5.58
CA LYS A 34 -0.37 -25.92 5.34
C LYS A 34 0.64 -25.34 6.32
N LEU A 35 0.44 -25.51 7.63
CA LEU A 35 1.38 -25.04 8.66
C LEU A 35 2.79 -25.64 8.48
N THR A 36 2.86 -26.91 8.07
CA THR A 36 4.15 -27.57 7.78
C THR A 36 4.82 -26.97 6.55
N THR A 37 4.05 -26.64 5.51
CA THR A 37 4.58 -26.04 4.27
C THR A 37 5.01 -24.60 4.49
N ASP A 38 4.32 -23.84 5.34
CA ASP A 38 4.60 -22.43 5.59
C ASP A 38 5.87 -22.21 6.42
N SER A 39 6.25 -23.17 7.27
CA SER A 39 7.59 -23.18 7.88
C SER A 39 8.73 -23.19 6.85
N ARG A 40 8.43 -23.53 5.58
CA ARG A 40 9.35 -23.58 4.45
C ARG A 40 9.14 -22.43 3.45
N LYS A 41 8.13 -21.56 3.62
CA LYS A 41 7.86 -20.42 2.73
C LYS A 41 8.48 -19.13 3.24
N THR A 42 8.87 -18.27 2.30
CA THR A 42 9.42 -16.93 2.55
C THR A 42 8.29 -15.92 2.81
N PRO A 43 8.22 -15.24 3.97
CA PRO A 43 7.28 -14.14 4.18
C PRO A 43 7.60 -12.95 3.26
N THR A 44 6.57 -12.30 2.71
CA THR A 44 6.67 -11.22 1.72
C THR A 44 7.41 -9.97 2.25
N VAL A 45 7.37 -9.72 3.56
CA VAL A 45 8.09 -8.60 4.21
C VAL A 45 9.60 -8.88 4.34
N LEU A 46 10.02 -10.16 4.28
CA LEU A 46 11.42 -10.57 4.40
C LEU A 46 11.99 -11.30 3.17
N SER A 47 11.20 -11.47 2.10
CA SER A 47 11.66 -12.01 0.82
C SER A 47 12.73 -11.14 0.12
N ASN A 48 13.15 -10.03 0.76
CA ASN A 48 14.22 -9.14 0.34
C ASN A 48 15.62 -9.53 0.88
N THR A 49 15.77 -10.66 1.58
CA THR A 49 17.07 -11.11 2.12
C THR A 49 17.36 -12.56 1.74
N ASN A 50 17.93 -12.78 0.55
CA ASN A 50 18.64 -14.03 0.26
C ASN A 50 20.13 -13.72 0.09
N ASP A 51 20.88 -13.96 1.16
CA ASP A 51 22.26 -14.42 1.01
C ASP A 51 22.16 -15.88 0.54
N ASP A 52 22.60 -16.18 -0.68
CA ASP A 52 22.60 -17.54 -1.26
C ASP A 52 23.60 -18.50 -0.56
N LYS A 53 24.11 -18.13 0.61
CA LYS A 53 24.96 -18.97 1.46
C LYS A 53 24.74 -18.63 2.93
N LYS A 54 23.62 -19.05 3.50
CA LYS A 54 23.48 -19.31 4.95
C LYS A 54 22.20 -20.11 5.23
N GLU A 55 22.38 -21.12 6.07
CA GLU A 55 21.44 -22.13 6.57
C GLU A 55 20.00 -21.65 6.79
N GLU A 56 19.08 -22.62 6.67
CA GLU A 56 17.67 -22.74 7.08
C GLU A 56 17.25 -21.92 8.33
N LYS A 57 17.44 -20.61 8.33
CA LYS A 57 16.88 -19.73 9.35
C LYS A 57 15.44 -19.44 8.97
N ASN A 58 14.52 -19.93 9.80
CA ASN A 58 13.08 -19.59 9.77
C ASN A 58 12.87 -18.07 9.57
N GLN A 59 12.70 -17.64 8.32
CA GLN A 59 12.58 -16.22 7.97
C GLN A 59 11.29 -15.60 8.53
N PHE A 60 10.24 -16.41 8.70
CA PHE A 60 9.04 -16.05 9.47
C PHE A 60 9.36 -15.58 10.89
N LYS A 61 10.25 -16.28 11.61
CA LYS A 61 10.71 -15.84 12.93
C LYS A 61 11.47 -14.52 12.89
N SER A 62 12.14 -14.22 11.78
CA SER A 62 12.85 -12.94 11.60
C SER A 62 11.89 -11.80 11.29
N ALA A 63 10.82 -12.03 10.52
CA ALA A 63 9.73 -11.06 10.36
C ALA A 63 9.02 -10.79 11.70
N LEU A 64 8.77 -11.84 12.49
CA LEU A 64 8.15 -11.72 13.81
C LEU A 64 8.97 -10.83 14.76
N LYS A 65 10.31 -10.89 14.70
CA LYS A 65 11.18 -9.98 15.47
C LYS A 65 11.01 -8.51 15.09
N TYR A 66 10.81 -8.20 13.81
CA TYR A 66 10.55 -6.85 13.36
C TYR A 66 9.20 -6.33 13.88
N TYR A 67 8.15 -7.16 13.80
CA TYR A 67 6.84 -6.82 14.38
C TYR A 67 6.88 -6.67 15.90
N LEU A 68 7.66 -7.53 16.57
CA LEU A 68 7.91 -7.42 18.01
C LEU A 68 8.56 -6.07 18.37
N PHE A 69 9.53 -5.61 17.58
CA PHE A 69 10.14 -4.29 17.76
C PHE A 69 9.14 -3.14 17.54
N LEU A 70 8.32 -3.21 16.48
CA LEU A 70 7.24 -2.23 16.27
C LEU A 70 6.22 -2.24 17.42
N GLY A 71 5.92 -3.40 18.00
CA GLY A 71 5.02 -3.51 19.13
C GLY A 71 5.50 -2.79 20.40
N ILE A 72 6.82 -2.71 20.60
CA ILE A 72 7.41 -1.87 21.67
C ILE A 72 7.13 -0.39 21.41
N VAL A 73 7.21 0.06 20.15
CA VAL A 73 6.89 1.45 19.79
C VAL A 73 5.41 1.76 20.07
N PHE A 74 4.50 0.84 19.72
CA PHE A 74 3.07 1.04 19.95
C PHE A 74 2.69 1.04 21.43
N MET A 75 3.44 0.35 22.28
CA MET A 75 3.25 0.40 23.73
C MET A 75 3.28 1.84 24.27
N PHE A 76 4.13 2.71 23.71
CA PHE A 76 4.25 4.11 24.15
C PHE A 76 2.97 4.94 23.95
N VAL A 77 2.05 4.51 23.08
CA VAL A 77 0.75 5.18 22.88
C VAL A 77 -0.18 4.99 24.09
N ILE A 78 -0.02 3.88 24.84
CA ILE A 78 -0.91 3.54 25.96
C ILE A 78 -0.49 4.26 27.26
N ILE A 79 0.78 4.64 27.37
CA ILE A 79 1.40 5.20 28.58
C ILE A 79 0.81 6.55 29.02
N PRO A 80 0.54 7.52 28.11
CA PRO A 80 0.04 8.83 28.50
C PRO A 80 -1.31 8.77 29.23
N ASP A 81 -1.43 9.60 30.27
CA ASP A 81 -2.65 9.73 31.07
C ASP A 81 -3.63 10.73 30.42
N ILE A 82 -4.04 10.42 29.20
CA ILE A 82 -5.11 11.10 28.45
C ILE A 82 -6.41 10.30 28.49
N ASN A 83 -7.50 10.88 27.95
CA ASN A 83 -8.80 10.21 27.81
C ASN A 83 -8.63 8.81 27.15
N VAL A 84 -9.21 7.79 27.80
CA VAL A 84 -9.08 6.38 27.42
C VAL A 84 -9.63 6.11 26.03
N MET A 85 -10.72 6.78 25.66
CA MET A 85 -11.32 6.65 24.34
C MET A 85 -10.35 7.13 23.24
N ALA A 86 -9.73 8.29 23.45
CA ALA A 86 -8.80 8.90 22.49
C ALA A 86 -7.56 8.03 22.27
N LYS A 87 -6.93 7.58 23.36
CA LYS A 87 -5.72 6.76 23.24
C LYS A 87 -5.98 5.38 22.65
N MET A 88 -7.05 4.70 23.08
CA MET A 88 -7.30 3.34 22.59
C MET A 88 -7.80 3.36 21.15
N SER A 89 -8.54 4.38 20.74
CA SER A 89 -8.94 4.52 19.32
C SER A 89 -7.76 4.85 18.40
N LEU A 90 -6.83 5.71 18.83
CA LEU A 90 -5.59 5.95 18.10
C LEU A 90 -4.73 4.68 18.03
N TYR A 91 -4.62 3.97 19.15
CA TYR A 91 -3.89 2.71 19.23
C TYR A 91 -4.48 1.62 18.32
N PHE A 92 -5.79 1.38 18.38
CA PHE A 92 -6.44 0.42 17.49
C PHE A 92 -6.40 0.84 16.03
N SER A 93 -6.45 2.15 15.75
CA SER A 93 -6.27 2.67 14.39
C SER A 93 -4.89 2.30 13.83
N MET A 94 -3.83 2.45 14.62
CA MET A 94 -2.48 2.01 14.24
C MET A 94 -2.44 0.50 14.00
N ILE A 95 -2.93 -0.31 14.94
CA ILE A 95 -2.91 -1.77 14.78
C ILE A 95 -3.68 -2.21 13.54
N MET A 96 -4.91 -1.73 13.39
CA MET A 96 -5.76 -2.08 12.25
C MET A 96 -5.10 -1.67 10.93
N PHE A 97 -4.45 -0.50 10.87
CA PHE A 97 -3.69 -0.09 9.69
C PHE A 97 -2.58 -1.10 9.34
N PHE A 98 -1.79 -1.52 10.32
CA PHE A 98 -0.68 -2.46 10.08
C PHE A 98 -1.17 -3.86 9.73
N ILE A 99 -2.11 -4.43 10.50
CA ILE A 99 -2.66 -5.77 10.24
C ILE A 99 -3.29 -5.82 8.85
N LEU A 100 -4.11 -4.82 8.52
CA LEU A 100 -4.85 -4.81 7.26
C LEU A 100 -3.88 -4.61 6.08
N SER A 101 -2.82 -3.81 6.24
CA SER A 101 -1.77 -3.66 5.21
C SER A 101 -1.00 -4.96 4.96
N ILE A 102 -0.61 -5.67 6.02
CA ILE A 102 0.06 -6.98 5.93
C ILE A 102 -0.88 -7.98 5.25
N PHE A 103 -2.12 -8.02 5.72
CA PHE A 103 -3.10 -8.95 5.19
C PHE A 103 -3.40 -8.73 3.72
N ILE A 104 -3.60 -7.48 3.27
CA ILE A 104 -3.79 -7.14 1.85
C ILE A 104 -2.64 -7.65 1.00
N SER A 105 -1.40 -7.49 1.48
CA SER A 105 -0.19 -7.89 0.75
C SER A 105 -0.11 -9.41 0.58
N ASP A 106 -0.42 -10.16 1.64
CA ASP A 106 -0.36 -11.63 1.63
C ASP A 106 -1.66 -12.29 1.12
N PHE A 107 -2.76 -11.54 1.03
CA PHE A 107 -4.08 -12.04 0.60
C PHE A 107 -4.03 -12.70 -0.77
N SER A 108 -3.39 -12.03 -1.74
CA SER A 108 -3.34 -12.46 -3.14
C SER A 108 -2.60 -13.79 -3.33
N THR A 109 -1.64 -14.08 -2.46
CA THR A 109 -0.80 -15.29 -2.57
C THR A 109 -1.35 -16.46 -1.77
N VAL A 110 -2.12 -16.22 -0.70
CA VAL A 110 -2.61 -17.27 0.20
C VAL A 110 -4.08 -17.61 -0.02
N ILE A 111 -4.98 -16.61 -0.15
CA ILE A 111 -6.42 -16.86 -0.31
C ILE A 111 -6.79 -17.14 -1.76
N LEU A 112 -6.22 -16.37 -2.68
CA LEU A 112 -6.51 -16.52 -4.11
C LEU A 112 -5.71 -17.65 -4.77
N ASP A 113 -5.03 -18.48 -3.98
CA ASP A 113 -4.34 -19.66 -4.47
C ASP A 113 -5.34 -20.74 -4.89
N VAL A 114 -5.46 -20.89 -6.20
CA VAL A 114 -6.28 -21.90 -6.87
C VAL A 114 -5.69 -23.31 -6.80
N ARG A 115 -4.40 -23.46 -6.44
CA ARG A 115 -3.71 -24.77 -6.41
C ARG A 115 -4.32 -25.74 -5.41
N ASP A 116 -4.77 -25.24 -4.27
CA ASP A 116 -5.40 -26.08 -3.25
C ASP A 116 -6.69 -26.72 -3.79
N LYS A 117 -7.49 -25.96 -4.56
CA LYS A 117 -8.72 -26.48 -5.15
C LYS A 117 -8.42 -27.50 -6.24
N THR A 118 -7.42 -27.25 -7.10
CA THR A 118 -7.07 -28.17 -8.18
C THR A 118 -6.41 -29.46 -7.67
N LEU A 119 -5.68 -29.42 -6.55
CA LEU A 119 -4.98 -30.58 -5.99
C LEU A 119 -5.77 -31.34 -4.91
N ILE A 120 -6.48 -30.63 -4.03
CA ILE A 120 -7.23 -31.23 -2.92
C ILE A 120 -8.68 -31.54 -3.34
N GLY A 121 -9.26 -30.72 -4.22
CA GLY A 121 -10.62 -30.92 -4.72
C GLY A 121 -10.82 -32.22 -5.50
N THR A 122 -9.75 -32.77 -6.11
CA THR A 122 -9.79 -34.09 -6.78
C THR A 122 -9.98 -35.26 -5.81
N LYS A 123 -9.79 -35.04 -4.50
CA LYS A 123 -9.95 -36.05 -3.45
C LYS A 123 -11.37 -36.11 -2.87
N GLY A 124 -12.34 -35.41 -3.47
CA GLY A 124 -13.74 -35.44 -3.03
C GLY A 124 -14.04 -34.64 -1.76
N VAL A 125 -13.15 -33.72 -1.37
CA VAL A 125 -13.36 -32.84 -0.20
C VAL A 125 -14.31 -31.69 -0.57
N ASP A 126 -15.30 -31.41 0.28
CA ASP A 126 -16.21 -30.28 0.05
C ASP A 126 -15.47 -28.94 0.02
N LEU A 127 -15.92 -28.04 -0.85
CA LEU A 127 -15.31 -26.72 -1.05
C LEU A 127 -15.41 -25.87 0.22
N ARG A 128 -16.45 -26.05 1.04
CA ARG A 128 -16.59 -25.35 2.32
C ARG A 128 -15.48 -25.75 3.29
N THR A 129 -15.10 -27.03 3.31
CA THR A 129 -14.01 -27.57 4.14
C THR A 129 -12.64 -27.05 3.69
N ILE A 130 -12.39 -26.99 2.38
CA ILE A 130 -11.15 -26.41 1.82
C ILE A 130 -11.04 -24.92 2.20
N ASN A 131 -12.12 -24.16 2.02
CA ASN A 131 -12.16 -22.74 2.35
C ASN A 131 -11.98 -22.51 3.86
N ALA A 132 -12.64 -23.32 4.70
CA ALA A 132 -12.47 -23.25 6.15
C ALA A 132 -11.01 -23.50 6.56
N ALA A 133 -10.35 -24.50 5.98
CA ALA A 133 -8.93 -24.76 6.27
C ALA A 133 -8.03 -23.58 5.89
N LYS A 134 -8.25 -22.96 4.72
CA LYS A 134 -7.50 -21.75 4.29
C LYS A 134 -7.75 -20.57 5.23
N PHE A 135 -9.02 -20.33 5.57
CA PHE A 135 -9.42 -19.24 6.44
C PHE A 135 -8.84 -19.38 7.86
N THR A 136 -8.92 -20.57 8.45
CA THR A 136 -8.35 -20.85 9.77
C THR A 136 -6.83 -20.72 9.75
N HIS A 137 -6.15 -21.22 8.72
CA HIS A 137 -4.70 -21.05 8.54
C HIS A 137 -4.29 -19.57 8.59
N ILE A 138 -5.08 -18.73 7.94
CA ILE A 138 -4.83 -17.29 7.86
C ILE A 138 -5.09 -16.58 9.17
N ILE A 139 -6.16 -16.94 9.89
CA ILE A 139 -6.42 -16.40 11.22
C ILE A 139 -5.24 -16.70 12.14
N ILE A 140 -4.72 -17.93 12.13
CA ILE A 140 -3.54 -18.29 12.93
C ILE A 140 -2.37 -17.37 12.59
N TYR A 141 -2.07 -17.23 11.29
CA TYR A 141 -0.96 -16.40 10.81
C TYR A 141 -1.08 -14.94 11.27
N ILE A 142 -2.27 -14.35 11.11
CA ILE A 142 -2.50 -12.96 11.50
C ILE A 142 -2.48 -12.81 13.01
N CYS A 143 -3.11 -13.71 13.78
CA CYS A 143 -3.08 -13.67 15.22
C CYS A 143 -1.64 -13.75 15.76
N GLU A 144 -0.74 -14.53 15.14
CA GLU A 144 0.68 -14.55 15.54
C GLU A 144 1.37 -13.20 15.34
N ILE A 145 1.09 -12.53 14.21
CA ILE A 145 1.63 -11.18 13.92
C ILE A 145 1.01 -10.14 14.84
N THR A 146 -0.31 -10.18 15.03
CA THR A 146 -1.06 -9.28 15.90
C THR A 146 -0.59 -9.42 17.34
N LEU A 147 -0.34 -10.63 17.83
CA LEU A 147 0.22 -10.86 19.16
C LEU A 147 1.65 -10.32 19.29
N ALA A 148 2.46 -10.38 18.23
CA ALA A 148 3.78 -9.74 18.25
C ALA A 148 3.70 -8.21 18.31
N LEU A 149 2.74 -7.59 17.61
CA LEU A 149 2.50 -6.15 17.62
C LEU A 149 1.87 -5.68 18.94
N CYS A 150 0.87 -6.40 19.45
CA CYS A 150 0.06 -5.99 20.60
C CYS A 150 0.59 -6.54 21.92
N GLY A 151 1.47 -7.55 21.93
CA GLY A 151 1.87 -8.28 23.14
C GLY A 151 2.42 -7.39 24.26
N PHE A 152 3.35 -6.48 23.95
CA PHE A 152 3.86 -5.53 24.95
C PHE A 152 2.82 -4.54 25.43
N SER A 153 1.93 -4.12 24.53
CA SER A 153 0.84 -3.20 24.86
C SER A 153 -0.22 -3.86 25.75
N LEU A 154 -0.50 -5.15 25.54
CA LEU A 154 -1.33 -5.96 26.44
C LEU A 154 -0.70 -6.03 27.84
N ILE A 155 0.61 -6.26 27.94
CA ILE A 155 1.31 -6.23 29.24
C ILE A 155 1.21 -4.85 29.89
N ALA A 156 1.43 -3.77 29.13
CA ALA A 156 1.30 -2.40 29.62
C ALA A 156 -0.11 -2.07 30.12
N SER A 157 -1.13 -2.68 29.51
CA SER A 157 -2.53 -2.46 29.87
C SER A 157 -2.88 -2.95 31.29
N LEU A 158 -2.08 -3.86 31.87
CA LEU A 158 -2.27 -4.34 33.24
C LEU A 158 -2.20 -3.20 34.28
N ARG A 159 -1.55 -2.07 33.96
CA ARG A 159 -1.57 -0.85 34.80
C ARG A 159 -2.99 -0.33 35.04
N TYR A 160 -3.93 -0.58 34.13
CA TYR A 160 -5.33 -0.17 34.25
C TYR A 160 -6.23 -1.23 34.90
N GLY A 161 -5.67 -2.37 35.31
CA GLY A 161 -6.37 -3.46 35.99
C GLY A 161 -6.62 -4.69 35.12
N ILE A 162 -6.93 -5.82 35.77
CA ILE A 162 -7.10 -7.13 35.11
C ILE A 162 -8.30 -7.17 34.14
N LEU A 163 -9.39 -6.47 34.48
CA LEU A 163 -10.57 -6.39 33.62
C LEU A 163 -10.24 -5.72 32.28
N PHE A 164 -9.46 -4.63 32.33
CA PHE A 164 -9.03 -3.90 31.14
C PHE A 164 -8.17 -4.79 30.24
N PHE A 165 -7.27 -5.59 30.81
CA PHE A 165 -6.45 -6.56 30.08
C PHE A 165 -7.30 -7.63 29.38
N ILE A 166 -8.27 -8.22 30.08
CA ILE A 166 -9.13 -9.28 29.52
C ILE A 166 -9.97 -8.73 28.37
N VAL A 167 -10.61 -7.56 28.57
CA VAL A 167 -11.37 -6.90 27.51
C VAL A 167 -10.46 -6.61 26.32
N PHE A 168 -9.28 -6.04 26.54
CA PHE A 168 -8.36 -5.70 25.46
C PHE A 168 -7.90 -6.94 24.68
N PHE A 169 -7.59 -8.05 25.36
CA PHE A 169 -7.23 -9.30 24.70
C PHE A 169 -8.37 -9.84 23.82
N ILE A 170 -9.62 -9.76 24.32
CA ILE A 170 -10.81 -10.16 23.55
C ILE A 170 -11.01 -9.25 22.34
N GLU A 171 -10.92 -7.93 22.50
CA GLU A 171 -11.04 -6.95 21.41
C GLU A 171 -10.01 -7.21 20.30
N VAL A 172 -8.77 -7.56 20.64
CA VAL A 172 -7.72 -7.88 19.66
C VAL A 172 -8.12 -9.09 18.79
N ILE A 173 -8.70 -10.13 19.39
CA ILE A 173 -9.19 -11.30 18.64
C ILE A 173 -10.37 -10.90 17.73
N PHE A 174 -11.29 -10.08 18.23
CA PHE A 174 -12.42 -9.61 17.42
C PHE A 174 -11.96 -8.73 16.25
N ILE A 175 -10.94 -7.89 16.44
CA ILE A 175 -10.32 -7.10 15.38
C ILE A 175 -9.73 -8.01 14.30
N ASP A 176 -8.96 -9.03 14.68
CA ASP A 176 -8.38 -9.97 13.72
C ASP A 176 -9.47 -10.64 12.88
N LEU A 177 -10.50 -11.19 13.55
CA LEU A 177 -11.63 -11.83 12.88
C LEU A 177 -12.39 -10.87 11.96
N PHE A 178 -12.66 -9.66 12.43
CA PHE A 178 -13.33 -8.61 11.66
C PHE A 178 -12.55 -8.24 10.40
N LEU A 179 -11.24 -7.99 10.54
CA LEU A 179 -10.40 -7.57 9.43
C LEU A 179 -10.31 -8.66 8.35
N VAL A 180 -10.12 -9.92 8.73
CA VAL A 180 -10.04 -11.05 7.78
C VAL A 180 -11.38 -11.28 7.09
N THR A 181 -12.49 -11.21 7.81
CA THR A 181 -13.81 -11.45 7.21
C THR A 181 -14.24 -10.33 6.28
N ILE A 182 -14.07 -9.06 6.66
CA ILE A 182 -14.41 -7.92 5.78
C ILE A 182 -13.63 -7.97 4.49
N THR A 183 -12.33 -8.17 4.58
CA THR A 183 -11.46 -8.22 3.40
C THR A 183 -11.84 -9.39 2.51
N ALA A 184 -12.02 -10.59 3.06
CA ALA A 184 -12.48 -11.76 2.30
C ALA A 184 -13.86 -11.52 1.63
N LEU A 185 -14.79 -10.83 2.31
CA LEU A 185 -16.09 -10.44 1.73
C LEU A 185 -15.94 -9.41 0.60
N VAL A 186 -15.06 -8.43 0.74
CA VAL A 186 -14.75 -7.49 -0.35
C VAL A 186 -14.24 -8.26 -1.57
N TYR A 187 -13.29 -9.19 -1.39
CA TYR A 187 -12.78 -10.00 -2.50
C TYR A 187 -13.81 -10.97 -3.07
N TYR A 188 -14.71 -11.51 -2.24
CA TYR A 188 -15.85 -12.28 -2.72
C TYR A 188 -16.70 -11.48 -3.69
N LEU A 189 -17.04 -10.22 -3.35
CA LEU A 189 -17.81 -9.35 -4.24
C LEU A 189 -17.10 -9.12 -5.57
N VAL A 190 -15.78 -8.98 -5.55
CA VAL A 190 -14.96 -8.83 -6.76
C VAL A 190 -15.03 -10.07 -7.64
N LEU A 191 -14.84 -11.24 -7.04
CA LEU A 191 -14.91 -12.53 -7.72
C LEU A 191 -16.31 -12.82 -8.29
N LYS A 192 -17.36 -12.28 -7.65
CA LYS A 192 -18.74 -12.40 -8.12
C LYS A 192 -18.98 -11.62 -9.42
N TYR A 193 -18.44 -10.41 -9.54
CA TYR A 193 -18.75 -9.50 -10.65
C TYR A 193 -17.71 -9.46 -11.77
N PHE A 194 -16.50 -10.00 -11.55
CA PHE A 194 -15.40 -9.91 -12.50
C PHE A 194 -14.75 -11.26 -12.79
N ASP A 195 -14.36 -11.47 -14.05
CA ASP A 195 -13.81 -12.73 -14.55
C ASP A 195 -12.43 -12.53 -15.22
N GLY A 196 -11.65 -13.61 -15.28
CA GLY A 196 -10.43 -13.75 -16.06
C GLY A 196 -9.31 -12.75 -15.78
N GLU A 197 -8.75 -12.14 -16.82
CA GLU A 197 -7.62 -11.20 -16.68
C GLU A 197 -8.04 -9.89 -15.99
N LYS A 198 -9.28 -9.44 -16.23
CA LYS A 198 -9.85 -8.24 -15.58
C LYS A 198 -9.96 -8.43 -14.07
N LEU A 199 -10.37 -9.61 -13.62
CA LEU A 199 -10.45 -9.94 -12.21
C LEU A 199 -9.12 -9.73 -11.50
N LYS A 200 -8.02 -10.20 -12.09
CA LYS A 200 -6.69 -10.04 -11.52
C LYS A 200 -6.25 -8.57 -11.46
N ASP A 201 -6.55 -7.77 -12.48
CA ASP A 201 -6.27 -6.33 -12.46
C ASP A 201 -7.11 -5.59 -11.41
N ILE A 202 -8.37 -5.98 -11.24
CA ILE A 202 -9.31 -5.37 -10.27
C ILE A 202 -8.95 -5.71 -8.83
N ILE A 203 -8.48 -6.93 -8.56
CA ILE A 203 -7.95 -7.30 -7.23
C ILE A 203 -6.85 -6.31 -6.82
N ASN A 204 -5.89 -6.05 -7.71
CA ASN A 204 -4.80 -5.12 -7.43
C ASN A 204 -5.30 -3.67 -7.25
N PHE A 205 -6.27 -3.24 -8.06
CA PHE A 205 -6.89 -1.93 -7.90
C PHE A 205 -7.58 -1.78 -6.53
N ILE A 206 -8.28 -2.81 -6.07
CA ILE A 206 -8.95 -2.81 -4.77
C ILE A 206 -7.96 -2.87 -3.62
N GLN A 207 -6.84 -3.59 -3.77
CA GLN A 207 -5.73 -3.53 -2.80
C GLN A 207 -5.21 -2.11 -2.63
N ILE A 208 -5.00 -1.38 -3.74
CA ILE A 208 -4.58 0.02 -3.72
C ILE A 208 -5.65 0.89 -3.05
N LEU A 209 -6.92 0.79 -3.50
CA LEU A 209 -8.02 1.56 -2.92
C LEU A 209 -8.17 1.32 -1.41
N LEU A 210 -8.07 0.07 -0.97
CA LEU A 210 -8.20 -0.30 0.42
C LEU A 210 -7.02 0.26 1.24
N THR A 211 -5.79 0.15 0.75
CA THR A 211 -4.60 0.76 1.38
C THR A 211 -4.77 2.27 1.55
N VAL A 212 -5.32 2.93 0.54
CA VAL A 212 -5.61 4.38 0.56
C VAL A 212 -6.66 4.74 1.60
N ILE A 213 -7.81 4.05 1.61
CA ILE A 213 -8.89 4.28 2.56
C ILE A 213 -8.38 4.14 3.99
N ILE A 214 -7.54 3.13 4.25
CA ILE A 214 -6.98 2.87 5.59
C ILE A 214 -5.97 3.96 5.97
N THR A 215 -5.10 4.37 5.04
CA THR A 215 -4.14 5.45 5.28
C THR A 215 -4.85 6.76 5.63
N ILE A 216 -5.91 7.09 4.90
CA ILE A 216 -6.73 8.27 5.16
C ILE A 216 -7.50 8.11 6.48
N GLY A 217 -8.16 6.98 6.70
CA GLY A 217 -8.96 6.70 7.90
C GLY A 217 -8.15 6.78 9.18
N TYR A 218 -6.91 6.28 9.15
CA TYR A 218 -5.97 6.40 10.27
C TYR A 218 -5.72 7.85 10.68
N GLN A 219 -5.50 8.73 9.71
CA GLN A 219 -5.21 10.15 9.97
C GLN A 219 -6.41 10.92 10.51
N PHE A 220 -7.63 10.56 10.09
CA PHE A 220 -8.84 11.21 10.60
C PHE A 220 -9.04 10.95 12.09
N ILE A 221 -8.75 9.74 12.58
CA ILE A 221 -8.97 9.36 13.99
C ILE A 221 -8.10 10.20 14.93
N GLY A 222 -6.83 10.43 14.57
CA GLY A 222 -5.93 11.27 15.36
C GLY A 222 -6.41 12.72 15.51
N ARG A 223 -7.34 13.19 14.67
CA ARG A 223 -7.89 14.55 14.73
C ARG A 223 -9.29 14.66 15.33
N LEU A 224 -10.01 13.54 15.49
CA LEU A 224 -11.32 13.58 16.13
C LEU A 224 -11.24 13.95 17.62
N PHE A 225 -10.05 13.83 18.20
CA PHE A 225 -9.77 14.22 19.57
C PHE A 225 -8.96 15.51 19.54
N ASP A 226 -9.62 16.64 19.80
CA ASP A 226 -8.94 17.90 20.10
C ASP A 226 -8.17 17.70 21.41
N PHE A 227 -6.87 17.43 21.31
CA PHE A 227 -6.00 17.20 22.46
C PHE A 227 -5.82 18.45 23.35
N GLU A 228 -6.44 19.58 23.01
CA GLU A 228 -6.44 20.82 23.80
C GLU A 228 -7.50 20.79 24.94
N ASN A 229 -8.59 20.01 24.82
CA ASN A 229 -9.61 19.85 25.86
C ASN A 229 -9.58 18.45 26.48
N ILE A 230 -8.49 18.13 27.17
CA ILE A 230 -8.17 16.79 27.72
C ILE A 230 -9.17 16.32 28.80
N SER A 231 -10.00 17.22 29.35
CA SER A 231 -10.90 16.96 30.49
C SER A 231 -12.38 16.82 30.15
N GLU A 232 -12.82 17.10 28.91
CA GLU A 232 -14.23 16.97 28.55
C GLU A 232 -14.60 15.49 28.27
N ALA A 233 -15.78 15.10 28.74
CA ALA A 233 -16.34 13.78 28.45
C ALA A 233 -16.54 13.62 26.94
N TYR A 234 -16.08 12.50 26.40
CA TYR A 234 -16.24 12.20 24.97
C TYR A 234 -17.73 12.14 24.60
N THR A 235 -18.14 12.92 23.61
CA THR A 235 -19.50 12.87 23.05
C THR A 235 -19.48 12.19 21.68
N ALA A 236 -20.29 11.14 21.52
CA ALA A 236 -20.39 10.42 20.27
C ALA A 236 -21.18 11.22 19.23
N LYS A 237 -20.55 11.58 18.10
CA LYS A 237 -21.20 12.15 16.92
C LYS A 237 -21.54 11.06 15.91
N ILE A 238 -22.47 11.31 14.99
CA ILE A 238 -22.89 10.35 13.96
C ILE A 238 -21.70 9.81 13.14
N ALA A 239 -20.73 10.67 12.81
CA ALA A 239 -19.52 10.29 12.08
C ALA A 239 -18.66 9.25 12.83
N HIS A 240 -18.70 9.24 14.16
CA HIS A 240 -17.91 8.33 15.00
C HIS A 240 -18.37 6.87 14.87
N TYR A 241 -19.64 6.63 14.54
CA TYR A 241 -20.16 5.27 14.34
C TYR A 241 -19.66 4.61 13.06
N PHE A 242 -19.08 5.34 12.11
CA PHE A 242 -18.53 4.76 10.88
C PHE A 242 -17.06 4.36 10.99
N LEU A 243 -16.44 4.55 12.14
CA LEU A 243 -15.01 4.34 12.35
C LEU A 243 -14.77 3.11 13.23
N PRO A 244 -14.38 1.96 12.66
CA PRO A 244 -14.17 0.73 13.41
C PRO A 244 -13.26 0.86 14.63
N PRO A 245 -12.14 1.62 14.60
CA PRO A 245 -11.29 1.78 15.79
C PRO A 245 -12.01 2.37 17.01
N LEU A 246 -13.07 3.16 16.80
CA LEU A 246 -13.88 3.70 17.90
C LEU A 246 -14.80 2.64 18.52
N TRP A 247 -15.24 1.65 17.73
CA TRP A 247 -16.03 0.53 18.23
C TRP A 247 -15.20 -0.25 19.24
N PHE A 248 -14.01 -0.69 18.84
CA PHE A 248 -13.13 -1.51 19.69
C PHE A 248 -12.53 -0.72 20.88
N SER A 249 -12.48 0.62 20.83
CA SER A 249 -12.03 1.44 21.98
C SER A 249 -13.10 1.64 23.05
N ALA A 250 -14.39 1.58 22.70
CA ALA A 250 -15.49 1.86 23.63
C ALA A 250 -15.62 0.85 24.79
N PRO A 251 -15.49 -0.48 24.58
CA PRO A 251 -15.48 -1.45 25.68
C PRO A 251 -14.39 -1.16 26.72
N LEU A 252 -13.22 -0.68 26.28
CA LEU A 252 -12.10 -0.35 27.15
C LEU A 252 -12.30 0.94 27.95
N SER A 253 -12.98 1.94 27.35
CA SER A 253 -13.35 3.14 28.09
C SER A 253 -14.39 2.84 29.17
N ILE A 254 -15.37 1.98 28.88
CA ILE A 254 -16.35 1.49 29.87
C ILE A 254 -15.65 0.72 30.99
N ALA A 255 -14.71 -0.18 30.65
CA ALA A 255 -13.99 -1.00 31.63
C ALA A 255 -13.19 -0.16 32.64
N LYS A 256 -12.61 0.97 32.21
CA LYS A 256 -11.81 1.86 33.08
C LYS A 256 -12.64 2.92 33.79
N ASN A 257 -13.52 3.64 33.08
CA ASN A 257 -14.22 4.78 33.65
C ASN A 257 -15.53 4.41 34.36
N ARG A 258 -16.09 3.21 34.08
CA ARG A 258 -17.38 2.71 34.60
C ARG A 258 -18.58 3.64 34.38
N GLN A 259 -18.44 4.65 33.51
CA GLN A 259 -19.50 5.55 33.12
C GLN A 259 -20.17 5.03 31.86
N LEU A 260 -21.50 4.91 31.90
CA LEU A 260 -22.32 4.46 30.79
C LEU A 260 -22.93 5.67 30.11
N ASP A 261 -22.26 6.17 29.07
CA ASP A 261 -22.91 7.03 28.09
C ASP A 261 -23.60 6.17 27.02
N ILE A 262 -24.73 6.66 26.51
CA ILE A 262 -25.54 5.96 25.49
C ILE A 262 -24.71 5.78 24.22
N GLY A 263 -23.97 6.81 23.81
CA GLY A 263 -23.15 6.78 22.60
C GLY A 263 -22.01 5.76 22.67
N ILE A 264 -21.29 5.74 23.80
CA ILE A 264 -20.21 4.78 24.04
C ILE A 264 -20.75 3.34 24.12
N SER A 265 -21.93 3.15 24.71
CA SER A 265 -22.57 1.84 24.81
C SER A 265 -22.94 1.28 23.43
N ILE A 266 -23.46 2.12 22.51
CA ILE A 266 -23.75 1.71 21.13
C ILE A 266 -22.45 1.29 20.39
N LEU A 267 -21.37 2.05 20.55
CA LEU A 267 -20.07 1.71 19.95
C LEU A 267 -19.53 0.37 20.47
N ALA A 268 -19.67 0.10 21.77
CA ALA A 268 -19.28 -1.18 22.37
C ALA A 268 -20.12 -2.36 21.85
N ILE A 269 -21.42 -2.15 21.63
CA ILE A 269 -22.29 -3.17 21.02
C ILE A 269 -21.85 -3.46 19.56
N LEU A 270 -21.50 -2.43 18.79
CA LEU A 270 -21.00 -2.58 17.42
C LEU A 270 -19.70 -3.40 17.36
N ALA A 271 -18.80 -3.23 18.34
CA ALA A 271 -17.54 -3.96 18.43
C ALA A 271 -17.71 -5.49 18.48
N VAL A 272 -18.85 -5.96 19.00
CA VAL A 272 -19.16 -7.39 19.11
C VAL A 272 -20.08 -7.86 17.99
N ILE A 273 -21.15 -7.12 17.69
CA ILE A 273 -22.16 -7.53 16.71
C ILE A 273 -21.58 -7.58 15.29
N VAL A 274 -20.82 -6.55 14.88
CA VAL A 274 -20.35 -6.44 13.50
C VAL A 274 -19.38 -7.57 13.13
N PRO A 275 -18.37 -7.92 13.94
CA PRO A 275 -17.50 -9.06 13.64
C PRO A 275 -18.24 -10.41 13.60
N ILE A 276 -19.23 -10.61 14.47
CA ILE A 276 -20.02 -11.86 14.46
C ILE A 276 -20.83 -11.96 13.17
N LEU A 277 -21.50 -10.86 12.78
CA LEU A 277 -22.26 -10.82 11.53
C LEU A 277 -21.37 -11.02 10.30
N SER A 278 -20.15 -10.47 10.27
CA SER A 278 -19.24 -10.64 9.15
C SER A 278 -18.75 -12.08 9.02
N ILE A 279 -18.51 -12.80 10.13
CA ILE A 279 -18.20 -14.23 10.14
C ILE A 279 -19.35 -15.05 9.56
N ILE A 280 -20.58 -14.81 10.03
CA ILE A 280 -21.77 -15.54 9.55
C ILE A 280 -21.95 -15.32 8.04
N LEU A 281 -21.81 -14.07 7.58
CA LEU A 281 -21.93 -13.73 6.16
C LEU A 281 -20.84 -14.41 5.31
N TYR A 282 -19.60 -14.45 5.81
CA TYR A 282 -18.48 -15.11 5.13
C TYR A 282 -18.70 -16.61 4.98
N PHE A 283 -19.12 -17.32 6.03
CA PHE A 283 -19.38 -18.75 5.92
C PHE A 283 -20.57 -19.07 5.00
N LYS A 284 -21.57 -18.17 4.93
CA LYS A 284 -22.68 -18.30 3.97
C LYS A 284 -22.20 -18.16 2.52
N THR A 285 -21.18 -17.36 2.25
CA THR A 285 -20.63 -17.14 0.90
C THR A 285 -19.43 -18.04 0.57
N ALA A 286 -18.90 -18.79 1.54
CA ALA A 286 -17.69 -19.62 1.43
C ALA A 286 -17.67 -20.56 0.21
N LYS A 287 -18.78 -21.26 -0.06
CA LYS A 287 -18.89 -22.16 -1.21
C LYS A 287 -18.74 -21.40 -2.52
N ASN A 288 -19.50 -20.32 -2.68
CA ASN A 288 -19.49 -19.49 -3.89
C ASN A 288 -18.13 -18.80 -4.07
N PHE A 289 -17.45 -18.45 -2.97
CA PHE A 289 -16.09 -17.89 -3.00
C PHE A 289 -15.12 -18.85 -3.70
N GLU A 290 -15.08 -20.11 -3.27
CA GLU A 290 -14.23 -21.13 -3.91
C GLU A 290 -14.65 -21.44 -5.35
N GLU A 291 -15.94 -21.40 -5.67
CA GLU A 291 -16.42 -21.53 -7.06
C GLU A 291 -15.88 -20.40 -7.94
N TYR A 292 -16.02 -19.15 -7.51
CA TYR A 292 -15.55 -18.01 -8.28
C TYR A 292 -14.03 -17.90 -8.37
N LEU A 293 -13.27 -18.48 -7.44
CA LEU A 293 -11.80 -18.56 -7.56
C LEU A 293 -11.35 -19.26 -8.85
N ILE A 294 -12.16 -20.16 -9.44
CA ILE A 294 -11.81 -20.82 -10.72
C ILE A 294 -11.67 -19.80 -11.86
N LYS A 295 -12.45 -18.71 -11.84
CA LYS A 295 -12.42 -17.66 -12.85
C LYS A 295 -11.06 -16.98 -12.96
N LEU A 296 -10.20 -17.08 -11.93
CA LEU A 296 -8.81 -16.61 -11.98
C LEU A 296 -7.95 -17.41 -12.99
N ASN A 297 -8.31 -18.65 -13.29
CA ASN A 297 -7.60 -19.49 -14.26
C ASN A 297 -8.14 -19.34 -15.68
N GLU A 298 -9.30 -18.71 -15.86
CA GLU A 298 -9.87 -18.47 -17.17
C GLU A 298 -9.13 -17.33 -17.87
N ASN A 299 -8.32 -17.65 -18.88
CA ASN A 299 -7.66 -16.64 -19.71
C ASN A 299 -8.66 -16.10 -20.75
N SER A 300 -9.60 -15.26 -20.33
CA SER A 300 -10.50 -14.56 -21.25
C SER A 300 -9.75 -13.43 -21.98
N GLN A 301 -9.05 -13.74 -23.08
CA GLN A 301 -8.45 -12.72 -23.94
C GLN A 301 -9.52 -12.03 -24.79
N THR A 302 -10.09 -10.93 -24.29
CA THR A 302 -10.81 -9.99 -25.16
C THR A 302 -9.84 -8.90 -25.61
N SER A 303 -9.19 -9.09 -26.76
CA SER A 303 -8.29 -8.09 -27.34
C SER A 303 -9.10 -6.96 -27.99
N ASN A 304 -9.34 -5.86 -27.26
CA ASN A 304 -9.82 -4.63 -27.90
C ASN A 304 -8.64 -3.93 -28.61
N LYS A 305 -8.67 -3.93 -29.94
CA LYS A 305 -7.57 -3.58 -30.86
C LYS A 305 -7.43 -2.09 -31.22
N GLU A 306 -8.09 -1.14 -30.55
CA GLU A 306 -8.17 0.25 -31.05
C GLU A 306 -7.63 1.36 -30.11
N LYS A 307 -6.39 1.28 -29.63
CA LYS A 307 -5.79 2.39 -28.82
C LYS A 307 -4.52 3.06 -29.38
N GLY A 308 -4.17 2.84 -30.65
CA GLY A 308 -2.92 3.35 -31.25
C GLY A 308 -2.94 4.76 -31.87
N LYS A 309 -4.10 5.38 -32.15
CA LYS A 309 -4.14 6.62 -32.97
C LYS A 309 -3.70 7.89 -32.21
N PHE A 310 -3.95 7.97 -30.90
CA PHE A 310 -3.64 9.17 -30.10
C PHE A 310 -2.14 9.25 -29.71
N THR A 311 -1.54 8.11 -29.35
CA THR A 311 -0.11 8.00 -29.03
C THR A 311 0.77 8.34 -30.24
N LEU A 312 0.37 7.94 -31.45
CA LEU A 312 1.05 8.27 -32.70
C LEU A 312 1.02 9.77 -33.04
N LYS A 313 -0.06 10.48 -32.71
CA LYS A 313 -0.13 11.94 -32.93
C LYS A 313 0.75 12.68 -31.93
N LEU A 314 0.70 12.29 -30.66
CA LEU A 314 1.41 12.98 -29.60
C LEU A 314 2.93 12.73 -29.65
N SER A 315 3.38 11.56 -30.10
CA SER A 315 4.81 11.27 -30.28
C SER A 315 5.47 12.23 -31.29
N LYS A 316 4.73 12.75 -32.28
CA LYS A 316 5.24 13.77 -33.21
C LYS A 316 5.56 15.10 -32.51
N PHE A 317 4.82 15.46 -31.47
CA PHE A 317 5.02 16.69 -30.70
C PHE A 317 6.11 16.55 -29.63
N ILE A 318 6.13 15.43 -28.91
CA ILE A 318 7.03 15.21 -27.77
C ILE A 318 8.46 14.83 -28.19
N CYS A 319 8.62 14.11 -29.30
CA CYS A 319 9.90 13.59 -29.76
C CYS A 319 10.36 14.27 -31.05
N LYS A 320 11.62 14.70 -31.09
CA LYS A 320 12.21 15.41 -32.25
C LYS A 320 12.66 14.43 -33.33
N ASN A 321 13.27 13.30 -32.93
CA ASN A 321 13.86 12.33 -33.86
C ASN A 321 12.92 11.16 -34.19
N LYS A 322 13.05 10.59 -35.40
CA LYS A 322 12.28 9.40 -35.83
C LYS A 322 12.56 8.17 -34.96
N THR A 323 13.82 7.95 -34.58
CA THR A 323 14.24 6.86 -33.69
C THR A 323 13.69 7.04 -32.27
N GLU A 324 13.76 8.26 -31.73
CA GLU A 324 13.18 8.62 -30.44
C GLU A 324 11.66 8.37 -30.42
N ARG A 325 10.95 8.72 -31.51
CA ARG A 325 9.51 8.46 -31.67
C ARG A 325 9.18 6.97 -31.67
N ALA A 326 9.98 6.16 -32.35
CA ALA A 326 9.79 4.71 -32.39
C ALA A 326 9.88 4.11 -30.97
N PHE A 327 10.91 4.48 -30.21
CA PHE A 327 11.09 4.00 -28.82
C PHE A 327 10.07 4.58 -27.86
N PHE A 328 9.59 5.82 -28.07
CA PHE A 328 8.49 6.37 -27.29
C PHE A 328 7.20 5.56 -27.49
N ASN A 329 6.84 5.24 -28.73
CA ASN A 329 5.63 4.45 -29.03
C ASN A 329 5.76 3.02 -28.53
N PHE A 330 6.93 2.39 -28.72
CA PHE A 330 7.23 1.07 -28.18
C PHE A 330 7.07 1.04 -26.66
N SER A 331 7.67 2.02 -25.96
CA SER A 331 7.57 2.12 -24.50
C SER A 331 6.14 2.39 -24.06
N CYS A 332 5.39 3.26 -24.76
CA CYS A 332 3.97 3.50 -24.46
C CYS A 332 3.12 2.24 -24.55
N GLU A 333 3.40 1.35 -25.50
CA GLU A 333 2.73 0.06 -25.65
C GLU A 333 3.15 -0.93 -24.56
N MET A 334 4.45 -1.05 -24.29
CA MET A 334 4.97 -1.90 -23.21
C MET A 334 4.39 -1.52 -21.85
N LEU A 335 4.45 -0.23 -21.50
CA LEU A 335 3.87 0.32 -20.27
C LEU A 335 2.36 0.07 -20.12
N SER A 336 1.63 -0.16 -21.22
CA SER A 336 0.18 -0.47 -21.16
C SER A 336 -0.10 -1.94 -20.90
N LYS A 337 0.69 -2.80 -21.56
CA LYS A 337 0.42 -4.23 -21.67
C LYS A 337 1.13 -5.00 -20.58
N GLU A 338 2.28 -4.54 -20.12
CA GLU A 338 3.05 -5.24 -19.10
C GLU A 338 2.38 -5.07 -17.73
N ARG A 339 1.71 -6.13 -17.28
CA ARG A 339 1.00 -6.14 -16.02
C ARG A 339 1.94 -6.07 -14.82
N ASP A 340 3.00 -6.87 -14.80
CA ASP A 340 3.93 -6.91 -13.68
C ASP A 340 4.62 -5.56 -13.43
N PHE A 341 4.82 -4.77 -14.48
CA PHE A 341 5.27 -3.38 -14.38
C PHE A 341 4.21 -2.52 -13.67
N LYS A 342 2.96 -2.53 -14.17
CA LYS A 342 1.84 -1.76 -13.59
C LYS A 342 1.63 -2.07 -12.11
N LEU A 343 1.71 -3.35 -11.73
CA LEU A 343 1.50 -3.78 -10.33
C LEU A 343 2.52 -3.20 -9.35
N LYS A 344 3.74 -2.93 -9.82
CA LYS A 344 4.79 -2.32 -8.99
C LYS A 344 4.73 -0.80 -8.97
N VAL A 345 4.23 -0.22 -10.04
CA VAL A 345 4.22 1.22 -10.28
C VAL A 345 2.96 1.91 -9.72
N TYR A 346 1.81 1.25 -9.81
CA TYR A 346 0.53 1.82 -9.39
C TYR A 346 0.47 2.18 -7.91
N PRO A 347 1.01 1.38 -6.97
CA PRO A 347 1.05 1.79 -5.58
C PRO A 347 1.79 3.13 -5.39
N SER A 348 2.96 3.30 -6.00
CA SER A 348 3.73 4.56 -5.91
C SER A 348 2.99 5.75 -6.53
N LEU A 349 2.32 5.55 -7.67
CA LEU A 349 1.50 6.60 -8.31
C LEU A 349 0.30 6.99 -7.44
N ALA A 350 -0.39 6.01 -6.85
CA ALA A 350 -1.51 6.24 -5.95
C ALA A 350 -1.05 7.01 -4.70
N MET A 351 0.06 6.58 -4.08
CA MET A 351 0.65 7.33 -2.96
C MET A 351 1.03 8.75 -3.36
N GLY A 352 1.62 8.92 -4.56
CA GLY A 352 1.95 10.24 -5.11
C GLY A 352 0.75 11.17 -5.29
N ALA A 353 -0.41 10.64 -5.67
CA ALA A 353 -1.65 11.41 -5.81
C ALA A 353 -2.31 11.75 -4.46
N ILE A 354 -2.16 10.86 -3.47
CA ILE A 354 -2.97 10.92 -2.25
C ILE A 354 -2.24 11.59 -1.10
N PHE A 355 -0.94 11.35 -0.94
CA PHE A 355 -0.15 11.95 0.15
C PHE A 355 -0.13 13.48 0.15
N PRO A 356 -0.04 14.19 -1.01
CA PRO A 356 -0.19 15.65 -1.03
C PRO A 356 -1.51 16.11 -0.40
N LEU A 357 -2.62 15.46 -0.77
CA LEU A 357 -3.95 15.77 -0.26
C LEU A 357 -4.06 15.45 1.24
N ILE A 358 -3.54 14.31 1.65
CA ILE A 358 -3.39 13.90 3.05
C ILE A 358 -2.65 14.97 3.87
N PHE A 359 -1.51 15.47 3.38
CA PHE A 359 -0.74 16.50 4.08
C PHE A 359 -1.41 17.87 4.02
N LEU A 360 -2.24 18.13 3.02
CA LEU A 360 -3.07 19.33 2.99
C LEU A 360 -4.17 19.25 4.06
N LEU A 361 -4.86 18.10 4.15
CA LEU A 361 -5.81 17.80 5.21
C LEU A 361 -5.12 17.88 6.57
N ILE A 362 -3.87 17.38 6.69
CA ILE A 362 -2.81 17.83 7.62
C ILE A 362 -3.15 19.06 8.47
N ASN A 363 -3.16 20.17 7.73
CA ASN A 363 -3.13 21.53 8.20
C ASN A 363 -4.53 22.10 8.51
N ILE A 364 -5.60 21.31 8.34
CA ILE A 364 -6.96 21.68 8.72
C ILE A 364 -7.11 21.44 10.23
N GLY A 365 -7.04 22.52 11.01
CA GLY A 365 -7.07 22.46 12.48
C GLY A 365 -8.42 22.06 13.09
N ASN A 366 -9.56 22.47 12.50
CA ASN A 366 -10.89 22.14 13.04
C ASN A 366 -11.88 21.72 11.94
N ILE A 367 -12.35 20.48 12.00
CA ILE A 367 -13.28 19.88 11.03
C ILE A 367 -14.67 20.54 11.09
N ASN A 368 -15.04 21.20 12.19
CA ASN A 368 -16.38 21.78 12.32
C ASN A 368 -16.59 23.02 11.42
N ASN A 369 -15.52 23.68 10.96
CA ASN A 369 -15.56 24.81 10.02
C ASN A 369 -14.61 24.58 8.83
N ILE A 370 -14.99 23.66 7.93
CA ILE A 370 -14.21 23.32 6.72
C ILE A 370 -14.02 24.56 5.82
N ALA A 371 -15.03 25.42 5.69
CA ALA A 371 -14.96 26.59 4.82
C ALA A 371 -13.89 27.61 5.27
N SER A 372 -13.84 27.94 6.56
CA SER A 372 -12.82 28.86 7.09
C SER A 372 -11.43 28.23 7.10
N SER A 373 -11.34 26.91 7.31
CA SER A 373 -10.08 26.17 7.25
C SER A 373 -9.52 26.08 5.83
N ILE A 374 -10.36 25.94 4.81
CA ILE A 374 -9.93 26.02 3.41
C ILE A 374 -9.44 27.44 3.09
N GLN A 375 -10.08 28.47 3.64
CA GLN A 375 -9.66 29.85 3.45
C GLN A 375 -8.30 30.13 4.10
N SER A 376 -8.05 29.64 5.32
CA SER A 376 -6.75 29.79 5.98
C SER A 376 -5.64 29.03 5.24
N ILE A 377 -5.94 27.84 4.73
CA ILE A 377 -5.02 27.06 3.87
C ILE A 377 -4.71 27.81 2.58
N SER A 378 -5.73 28.34 1.90
CA SER A 378 -5.59 29.09 0.65
C SER A 378 -4.70 30.33 0.80
N GLN A 379 -4.69 30.93 1.99
CA GLN A 379 -3.83 32.08 2.32
C GLN A 379 -2.42 31.66 2.78
N GLY A 380 -2.27 30.43 3.29
CA GLY A 380 -1.01 29.90 3.79
C GLY A 380 -0.06 29.35 2.72
N LYS A 381 1.04 28.76 3.20
CA LYS A 381 2.07 28.12 2.35
C LYS A 381 1.86 26.61 2.18
N SER A 382 0.67 26.09 2.47
CA SER A 382 0.38 24.65 2.42
C SER A 382 0.44 24.06 1.01
N TYR A 383 0.58 24.87 -0.05
CA TYR A 383 0.85 24.38 -1.41
C TYR A 383 2.15 23.57 -1.52
N PHE A 384 3.09 23.75 -0.59
CA PHE A 384 4.33 22.97 -0.49
C PHE A 384 4.10 21.46 -0.27
N THR A 385 2.92 21.06 0.20
CA THR A 385 2.55 19.65 0.35
C THR A 385 2.55 18.88 -0.98
N PHE A 386 2.45 19.59 -2.12
CA PHE A 386 2.58 19.01 -3.46
C PHE A 386 3.93 18.32 -3.70
N TYR A 387 4.99 18.69 -2.97
CA TYR A 387 6.29 17.99 -3.07
C TYR A 387 6.21 16.51 -2.70
N ALA A 388 5.20 16.08 -1.93
CA ALA A 388 4.97 14.67 -1.65
C ALA A 388 4.71 13.86 -2.94
N LEU A 389 4.08 14.46 -3.96
CA LEU A 389 3.89 13.81 -5.26
C LEU A 389 5.24 13.49 -5.89
N ILE A 390 6.14 14.48 -5.94
CA ILE A 390 7.47 14.34 -6.53
C ILE A 390 8.24 13.21 -5.83
N MET A 391 8.12 13.20 -4.51
CA MET A 391 8.75 12.26 -3.60
C MET A 391 8.44 10.78 -3.92
N PHE A 392 7.18 10.47 -4.22
CA PHE A 392 6.74 9.11 -4.52
C PHE A 392 6.81 8.76 -6.01
N VAL A 393 6.60 9.73 -6.90
CA VAL A 393 6.46 9.49 -8.34
C VAL A 393 7.80 9.51 -9.07
N SER A 394 8.75 10.36 -8.66
CA SER A 394 10.06 10.46 -9.34
C SER A 394 10.81 9.12 -9.37
N PRO A 395 10.97 8.42 -8.23
CA PRO A 395 11.87 7.26 -8.20
C PRO A 395 11.31 6.03 -8.94
N MET A 396 10.01 6.01 -9.19
CA MET A 396 9.30 5.01 -9.99
C MET A 396 9.89 4.87 -11.41
N ILE A 397 10.48 5.93 -11.97
CA ILE A 397 11.05 5.90 -13.34
C ILE A 397 12.09 4.79 -13.52
N THR A 398 12.78 4.41 -12.44
CA THR A 398 13.82 3.37 -12.47
C THR A 398 13.27 1.97 -12.69
N MET A 399 11.97 1.76 -12.46
CA MET A 399 11.31 0.48 -12.75
C MET A 399 11.28 0.17 -14.24
N ILE A 400 11.50 1.16 -15.12
CA ILE A 400 11.46 0.99 -16.58
C ILE A 400 12.51 0.02 -17.11
N GLN A 401 13.58 -0.27 -16.36
CA GLN A 401 14.58 -1.26 -16.76
C GLN A 401 14.11 -2.70 -16.61
N PHE A 402 13.09 -2.93 -15.78
CA PHE A 402 12.64 -4.27 -15.43
C PHE A 402 11.53 -4.74 -16.35
N SER A 403 11.63 -6.00 -16.76
CA SER A 403 10.53 -6.69 -17.43
C SER A 403 10.47 -8.16 -17.00
N LYS A 404 9.27 -8.75 -17.05
CA LYS A 404 9.11 -10.20 -16.90
C LYS A 404 9.80 -10.94 -18.04
N GLU A 405 9.61 -10.43 -19.27
CA GLU A 405 10.18 -10.98 -20.50
C GLU A 405 11.52 -10.29 -20.85
N TYR A 406 12.37 -10.08 -19.84
CA TYR A 406 13.64 -9.36 -19.96
C TYR A 406 14.57 -9.91 -21.05
N LYS A 407 14.47 -11.20 -21.37
CA LYS A 407 15.24 -11.84 -22.44
C LYS A 407 14.97 -11.18 -23.80
N GLY A 408 13.77 -10.62 -24.00
CA GLY A 408 13.41 -9.85 -25.20
C GLY A 408 14.29 -8.61 -25.44
N GLY A 409 15.05 -8.16 -24.43
CA GLY A 409 16.04 -7.09 -24.56
C GLY A 409 17.17 -7.36 -25.57
N TRP A 410 17.31 -8.59 -26.07
CA TRP A 410 18.24 -8.91 -27.17
C TRP A 410 17.99 -8.06 -28.42
N ILE A 411 16.75 -7.60 -28.64
CA ILE A 411 16.38 -6.76 -29.78
C ILE A 411 17.17 -5.45 -29.83
N TYR A 412 17.57 -4.91 -28.68
CA TYR A 412 18.40 -3.71 -28.60
C TYR A 412 19.82 -3.94 -29.13
N LYS A 413 20.32 -5.19 -29.08
CA LYS A 413 21.62 -5.58 -29.63
C LYS A 413 21.55 -5.86 -31.14
N ALA A 414 20.41 -6.33 -31.63
CA ALA A 414 20.22 -6.68 -33.05
C ALA A 414 19.93 -5.47 -33.94
N LEU A 415 19.39 -4.39 -33.38
CA LEU A 415 19.07 -3.18 -34.13
C LEU A 415 20.34 -2.33 -34.37
N PRO A 416 20.54 -1.78 -35.59
CA PRO A 416 21.65 -0.89 -35.90
C PRO A 416 21.41 0.50 -35.31
N ILE A 417 21.56 0.62 -33.98
CA ILE A 417 21.33 1.88 -33.25
C ILE A 417 22.68 2.50 -32.88
N GLU A 418 23.02 3.60 -33.54
CA GLU A 418 24.27 4.33 -33.28
C GLU A 418 24.27 5.06 -31.94
N ASN A 419 23.09 5.47 -31.44
CA ASN A 419 22.97 6.31 -30.24
C ASN A 419 21.92 5.80 -29.23
N TYR A 420 22.39 5.05 -28.24
CA TYR A 420 21.57 4.51 -27.14
C TYR A 420 20.85 5.60 -26.32
N ASN A 421 21.32 6.85 -26.32
CA ASN A 421 20.65 7.94 -25.59
C ASN A 421 19.24 8.22 -26.12
N LEU A 422 19.00 7.98 -27.41
CA LEU A 422 17.69 8.20 -28.03
C LEU A 422 16.65 7.18 -27.51
N ILE A 423 17.11 5.98 -27.15
CA ILE A 423 16.28 4.93 -26.53
C ILE A 423 15.83 5.38 -25.15
N TYR A 424 16.77 5.81 -24.32
CA TYR A 424 16.46 6.30 -22.96
C TYR A 424 15.55 7.53 -23.00
N LYS A 425 15.84 8.53 -23.86
CA LYS A 425 15.01 9.73 -24.00
C LYS A 425 13.56 9.39 -24.38
N GLY A 426 13.37 8.53 -25.39
CA GLY A 426 12.04 8.10 -25.82
C GLY A 426 11.28 7.37 -24.71
N SER A 427 11.96 6.48 -23.99
CA SER A 427 11.36 5.65 -22.94
C SER A 427 10.97 6.46 -21.71
N ILE A 428 11.84 7.37 -21.25
CA ILE A 428 11.57 8.25 -20.11
C ILE A 428 10.40 9.20 -20.45
N LYS A 429 10.39 9.79 -21.65
CA LYS A 429 9.29 10.64 -22.11
C LYS A 429 7.96 9.88 -22.15
N ALA A 430 7.97 8.62 -22.58
CA ALA A 430 6.78 7.78 -22.58
C ALA A 430 6.25 7.55 -21.16
N CYS A 431 7.13 7.29 -20.20
CA CYS A 431 6.74 7.13 -18.80
C CYS A 431 6.19 8.43 -18.19
N ILE A 432 6.85 9.56 -18.44
CA ILE A 432 6.37 10.88 -17.99
C ILE A 432 4.97 11.14 -18.55
N TYR A 433 4.79 10.98 -19.85
CA TYR A 433 3.52 11.21 -20.51
C TYR A 433 2.40 10.32 -19.95
N LYS A 434 2.67 9.03 -19.77
CA LYS A 434 1.62 8.04 -19.53
C LYS A 434 1.23 7.88 -18.06
N PHE A 435 2.18 8.06 -17.15
CA PHE A 435 1.95 7.80 -15.72
C PHE A 435 2.09 9.04 -14.85
N ILE A 436 3.16 9.82 -15.07
CA ILE A 436 3.47 10.96 -14.19
C ILE A 436 2.54 12.14 -14.48
N MET A 437 2.38 12.50 -15.76
CA MET A 437 1.62 13.68 -16.17
C MET A 437 0.14 13.61 -15.79
N PRO A 438 -0.58 12.47 -15.93
CA PRO A 438 -1.97 12.38 -15.48
C PRO A 438 -2.14 12.66 -13.98
N VAL A 439 -1.22 12.18 -13.14
CA VAL A 439 -1.26 12.40 -11.69
C VAL A 439 -0.95 13.86 -11.35
N VAL A 440 0.06 14.45 -11.99
CA VAL A 440 0.40 15.87 -11.83
C VAL A 440 -0.75 16.78 -12.26
N ILE A 441 -1.45 16.45 -13.34
CA ILE A 441 -2.62 17.21 -13.79
C ILE A 441 -3.77 17.08 -12.80
N LEU A 442 -4.04 15.86 -12.32
CA LEU A 442 -5.11 15.60 -11.34
C LEU A 442 -4.88 16.41 -10.06
N ASP A 443 -3.72 16.28 -9.44
CA ASP A 443 -3.39 17.02 -8.21
C ASP A 443 -3.26 18.52 -8.50
N GLY A 444 -2.69 18.89 -9.65
CA GLY A 444 -2.56 20.28 -10.08
C GLY A 444 -3.92 20.97 -10.16
N ILE A 445 -4.95 20.32 -10.69
CA ILE A 445 -6.33 20.86 -10.74
C ILE A 445 -6.88 21.07 -9.33
N ILE A 446 -6.72 20.09 -8.44
CA ILE A 446 -7.20 20.19 -7.05
C ILE A 446 -6.53 21.36 -6.33
N TYR A 447 -5.21 21.50 -6.45
CA TYR A 447 -4.48 22.61 -5.84
C TYR A 447 -4.82 23.96 -6.47
N LEU A 448 -5.06 24.03 -7.78
CA LEU A 448 -5.53 25.26 -8.44
C LEU A 448 -6.90 25.71 -7.92
N ILE A 449 -7.80 24.77 -7.61
CA ILE A 449 -9.11 25.10 -7.00
C ILE A 449 -8.91 25.70 -5.60
N ILE A 450 -7.99 25.16 -4.79
CA ILE A 450 -7.76 25.59 -3.41
C ILE A 450 -6.97 26.90 -3.33
N PHE A 451 -5.86 27.02 -4.07
CA PHE A 451 -4.89 28.12 -3.97
C PHE A 451 -5.01 29.17 -5.09
N LYS A 452 -5.88 28.94 -6.08
CA LYS A 452 -6.13 29.84 -7.22
C LYS A 452 -4.84 30.16 -8.01
N TRP A 453 -4.77 31.35 -8.60
CA TRP A 453 -3.68 31.82 -9.48
C TRP A 453 -2.29 31.85 -8.82
N LYS A 454 -2.22 32.01 -7.49
CA LYS A 454 -0.93 32.04 -6.76
C LYS A 454 -0.14 30.75 -6.94
N PHE A 455 -0.82 29.62 -7.13
CA PHE A 455 -0.18 28.31 -7.23
C PHE A 455 0.48 28.05 -8.59
N ILE A 456 0.11 28.76 -9.66
CA ILE A 456 0.59 28.45 -11.02
C ILE A 456 2.11 28.53 -11.12
N ILE A 457 2.73 29.56 -10.54
CA ILE A 457 4.19 29.73 -10.55
C ILE A 457 4.86 28.59 -9.77
N HIS A 458 4.29 28.22 -8.60
CA HIS A 458 4.79 27.11 -7.80
C HIS A 458 4.63 25.76 -8.51
N LEU A 459 3.52 25.54 -9.23
CA LEU A 459 3.27 24.34 -10.03
C LEU A 459 4.31 24.20 -11.14
N ILE A 460 4.64 25.28 -11.84
CA ILE A 460 5.68 25.30 -12.88
C ILE A 460 7.04 24.90 -12.25
N ILE A 461 7.39 25.51 -11.12
CA ILE A 461 8.62 25.17 -10.38
C ILE A 461 8.63 23.69 -10.00
N MET A 462 7.52 23.17 -9.44
CA MET A 462 7.40 21.78 -9.02
C MET A 462 7.50 20.79 -10.18
N ILE A 463 6.96 21.13 -11.37
CA ILE A 463 7.12 20.32 -12.58
C ILE A 463 8.60 20.24 -12.97
N PHE A 464 9.34 21.36 -12.93
CA PHE A 464 10.77 21.33 -13.22
C PHE A 464 11.57 20.58 -12.15
N VAL A 465 11.23 20.74 -10.87
CA VAL A 465 11.84 19.94 -9.78
C VAL A 465 11.61 18.47 -10.02
N MET A 466 10.39 18.07 -10.41
CA MET A 466 10.08 16.67 -10.70
C MET A 466 10.90 16.14 -11.88
N LEU A 467 11.05 16.92 -12.96
CA LEU A 467 11.92 16.55 -14.07
C LEU A 467 13.39 16.41 -13.64
N LEU A 468 13.86 17.32 -12.79
CA LEU A 468 15.21 17.29 -12.23
C LEU A 468 15.43 16.06 -11.34
N MET A 469 14.47 15.74 -10.47
CA MET A 469 14.51 14.55 -9.60
C MET A 469 14.53 13.26 -10.42
N ILE A 470 13.72 13.17 -11.48
CA ILE A 470 13.73 12.01 -12.39
C ILE A 470 15.14 11.79 -12.95
N LEU A 471 15.83 12.86 -13.36
CA LEU A 471 17.20 12.75 -13.90
C LEU A 471 18.22 12.34 -12.83
N ILE A 472 18.08 12.87 -11.61
CA ILE A 472 18.93 12.48 -10.47
C ILE A 472 18.73 11.01 -10.15
N ASP A 473 17.49 10.54 -10.04
CA ASP A 473 17.15 9.16 -9.73
C ASP A 473 17.72 8.20 -10.78
N LEU A 474 17.61 8.55 -12.07
CA LEU A 474 18.19 7.77 -13.17
C LEU A 474 19.72 7.63 -13.06
N LYS A 475 20.41 8.65 -12.54
CA LYS A 475 21.87 8.68 -12.39
C LYS A 475 22.32 7.97 -11.11
N CYS A 476 21.64 8.19 -9.99
CA CYS A 476 21.96 7.60 -8.69
C CYS A 476 21.68 6.09 -8.67
N ILE A 477 20.60 5.64 -9.29
CA ILE A 477 20.20 4.22 -9.28
C ILE A 477 20.92 3.44 -10.39
N GLY A 478 21.30 4.12 -11.49
CA GLY A 478 21.95 3.50 -12.63
C GLY A 478 20.97 2.66 -13.45
N VAL A 479 20.38 3.28 -14.48
CA VAL A 479 19.35 2.61 -15.27
C VAL A 479 19.93 1.88 -16.47
N GLY A 480 19.78 0.54 -16.45
CA GLY A 480 20.05 -0.36 -17.57
C GLY A 480 19.08 -0.15 -18.73
N LEU A 481 19.24 -0.87 -19.84
CA LEU A 481 18.35 -0.67 -21.00
C LEU A 481 16.88 -0.89 -20.59
N PRO A 482 15.94 -0.08 -21.12
CA PRO A 482 14.53 -0.24 -20.80
C PRO A 482 14.05 -1.67 -21.08
N PHE A 483 13.31 -2.25 -20.14
CA PHE A 483 12.70 -3.58 -20.25
C PHE A 483 13.70 -4.74 -20.50
N SER A 484 14.98 -4.59 -20.14
CA SER A 484 16.01 -5.60 -20.42
C SER A 484 16.50 -6.39 -19.21
N MET A 485 16.13 -5.99 -18.00
CA MET A 485 16.59 -6.61 -16.76
C MET A 485 15.49 -7.44 -16.11
N LYS A 486 15.86 -8.59 -15.57
CA LYS A 486 14.95 -9.37 -14.72
C LYS A 486 14.81 -8.62 -13.42
N TYR A 487 13.58 -8.45 -12.94
CA TYR A 487 13.38 -7.95 -11.59
C TYR A 487 13.93 -8.95 -10.57
N SER A 488 14.95 -8.55 -9.81
CA SER A 488 15.46 -9.31 -8.67
C SER A 488 15.23 -8.58 -7.34
N PRO A 489 14.71 -9.25 -6.30
CA PRO A 489 14.60 -8.67 -4.95
C PRO A 489 15.95 -8.18 -4.37
N SER A 490 17.08 -8.70 -4.85
CA SER A 490 18.42 -8.25 -4.43
C SER A 490 18.77 -6.84 -4.93
N GLU A 491 18.20 -6.41 -6.05
CA GLU A 491 18.39 -5.05 -6.58
C GLU A 491 17.56 -4.01 -5.80
N ASN A 492 16.51 -4.44 -5.08
CA ASN A 492 15.73 -3.56 -4.20
C ASN A 492 16.56 -3.00 -3.02
N LYS A 493 17.62 -3.69 -2.57
CA LYS A 493 18.47 -3.17 -1.47
C LYS A 493 19.31 -1.97 -1.91
N LYS A 494 19.85 -2.02 -3.13
CA LYS A 494 20.53 -0.87 -3.75
C LYS A 494 19.51 0.25 -4.03
N SER A 495 18.29 -0.10 -4.42
CA SER A 495 17.25 0.89 -4.68
C SER A 495 16.69 1.54 -3.40
N LEU A 496 16.59 0.85 -2.26
CA LEU A 496 16.09 1.43 -1.00
C LEU A 496 16.98 2.58 -0.50
N GLY A 497 18.31 2.37 -0.48
CA GLY A 497 19.26 3.42 -0.12
C GLY A 497 19.20 4.60 -1.09
N ALA A 498 19.01 4.34 -2.39
CA ALA A 498 18.83 5.38 -3.39
C ALA A 498 17.48 6.11 -3.27
N TYR A 499 16.40 5.42 -2.86
CA TYR A 499 15.11 6.04 -2.54
C TYR A 499 15.23 6.94 -1.31
N MET A 500 15.90 6.50 -0.25
CA MET A 500 16.20 7.35 0.92
C MET A 500 17.03 8.58 0.53
N LEU A 501 18.01 8.43 -0.35
CA LEU A 501 18.77 9.56 -0.88
C LEU A 501 17.88 10.52 -1.69
N SER A 502 16.99 9.99 -2.54
CA SER A 502 16.02 10.79 -3.31
C SER A 502 15.06 11.57 -2.39
N PHE A 503 14.62 10.95 -1.28
CA PHE A 503 13.84 11.62 -0.24
C PHE A 503 14.59 12.80 0.38
N ILE A 504 15.86 12.61 0.76
CA ILE A 504 16.70 13.66 1.35
C ILE A 504 16.93 14.80 0.35
N ILE A 505 17.25 14.50 -0.91
CA ILE A 505 17.47 15.51 -1.95
C ILE A 505 16.18 16.30 -2.24
N THR A 506 15.03 15.61 -2.33
CA THR A 506 13.73 16.28 -2.51
C THR A 506 13.43 17.22 -1.34
N GLY A 507 13.74 16.80 -0.10
CA GLY A 507 13.62 17.63 1.10
C GLY A 507 14.52 18.86 1.09
N ALA A 508 15.76 18.72 0.61
CA ALA A 508 16.69 19.85 0.46
C ALA A 508 16.19 20.87 -0.60
N ILE A 509 15.68 20.39 -1.74
CA ILE A 509 15.10 21.25 -2.78
C ILE A 509 13.84 21.95 -2.25
N TRP A 510 12.99 21.24 -1.52
CA TRP A 510 11.83 21.80 -0.83
C TRP A 510 12.23 22.95 0.11
N GLY A 511 13.25 22.75 0.95
CA GLY A 511 13.78 23.77 1.85
C GLY A 511 14.34 24.99 1.10
N GLY A 512 15.05 24.75 -0.01
CA GLY A 512 15.55 25.81 -0.89
C GLY A 512 14.41 26.64 -1.51
N HIS A 513 13.34 25.99 -1.98
CA HIS A 513 12.16 26.70 -2.48
C HIS A 513 11.47 27.49 -1.36
N TYR A 514 11.37 26.93 -0.15
CA TYR A 514 10.81 27.64 0.99
C TYR A 514 11.60 28.92 1.31
N ILE A 515 12.93 28.86 1.35
CA ILE A 515 13.80 30.04 1.53
C ILE A 515 13.61 31.05 0.39
N ALA A 516 13.48 30.58 -0.86
CA ALA A 516 13.23 31.48 -1.99
C ALA A 516 11.89 32.26 -1.85
N THR A 517 10.92 31.75 -1.10
CA THR A 517 9.66 32.46 -0.81
C THR A 517 9.76 33.51 0.29
N THR A 518 10.87 33.58 1.06
CA THR A 518 11.07 34.63 2.07
C THR A 518 11.73 35.88 1.50
N ILE A 519 12.41 35.75 0.37
CA ILE A 519 13.11 36.83 -0.32
C ILE A 519 12.17 37.47 -1.36
N SER A 520 12.09 38.81 -1.39
CA SER A 520 11.34 39.54 -2.42
C SER A 520 11.86 39.18 -3.83
N TYR A 521 10.97 38.83 -4.75
CA TYR A 521 11.28 38.29 -6.10
C TYR A 521 12.13 37.00 -6.15
N GLY A 522 12.45 36.38 -4.99
CA GLY A 522 13.28 35.17 -4.93
C GLY A 522 12.70 33.97 -5.67
N ILE A 523 11.37 33.90 -5.81
CA ILE A 523 10.66 32.83 -6.54
C ILE A 523 11.05 32.80 -8.02
N TYR A 524 11.17 33.97 -8.67
CA TYR A 524 11.54 34.04 -10.09
C TYR A 524 13.00 33.68 -10.31
N GLY A 525 13.90 34.12 -9.41
CA GLY A 525 15.30 33.70 -9.43
C GLY A 525 15.45 32.20 -9.24
N TYR A 526 14.69 31.61 -8.31
CA TYR A 526 14.68 30.17 -8.07
C TYR A 526 14.15 29.37 -9.27
N LEU A 527 13.13 29.86 -9.96
CA LEU A 527 12.62 29.27 -11.20
C LEU A 527 13.72 29.20 -12.28
N ILE A 528 14.46 30.30 -12.47
CA ILE A 528 15.58 30.35 -13.43
C ILE A 528 16.68 29.35 -13.04
N ILE A 529 17.04 29.29 -11.75
CA ILE A 529 18.07 28.36 -11.24
C ILE A 529 17.66 26.91 -11.51
N ILE A 530 16.43 26.52 -11.17
CA ILE A 530 15.94 25.15 -11.41
C ILE A 530 15.87 24.86 -12.91
N PHE A 531 15.42 25.82 -13.72
CA PHE A 531 15.34 25.63 -15.16
C PHE A 531 16.72 25.33 -15.76
N ILE A 532 17.72 26.14 -15.40
CA ILE A 532 19.13 25.94 -15.81
C ILE A 532 19.64 24.60 -15.28
N ALA A 533 19.41 24.27 -14.00
CA ALA A 533 19.83 23.01 -13.42
C ALA A 533 19.21 21.79 -14.14
N THR A 534 17.94 21.90 -14.55
CA THR A 534 17.24 20.85 -15.31
C THR A 534 17.87 20.65 -16.68
N ILE A 535 18.19 21.74 -17.39
CA ILE A 535 18.88 21.69 -18.69
C ILE A 535 20.26 21.06 -18.55
N ILE A 536 21.07 21.52 -17.59
CA ILE A 536 22.41 21.01 -17.34
C ILE A 536 22.35 19.51 -16.99
N SER A 537 21.44 19.12 -16.09
CA SER A 537 21.25 17.73 -15.69
C SER A 537 20.83 16.85 -16.88
N TRP A 538 19.96 17.35 -17.76
CA TRP A 538 19.55 16.65 -18.98
C TRP A 538 20.75 16.43 -19.91
N HIS A 539 21.58 17.45 -20.13
CA HIS A 539 22.77 17.32 -20.95
C HIS A 539 23.80 16.35 -20.34
N LEU A 540 24.07 16.42 -19.04
CA LEU A 540 25.01 15.53 -18.35
C LEU A 540 24.56 14.07 -18.39
N THR A 541 23.27 13.82 -18.12
CA THR A 541 22.71 12.46 -18.06
C THR A 541 22.78 11.74 -19.41
N PHE A 542 22.53 12.47 -20.50
CA PHE A 542 22.54 11.90 -21.86
C PHE A 542 23.85 12.09 -22.62
N LYS A 543 24.87 12.75 -22.06
CA LYS A 543 26.22 12.82 -22.65
C LYS A 543 27.07 11.59 -22.27
N ASN A 544 26.94 11.10 -21.04
CA ASN A 544 27.77 10.01 -20.51
C ASN A 544 27.34 8.59 -20.94
N LYS A 545 26.10 8.40 -21.40
CA LYS A 545 25.59 7.07 -21.78
C LYS A 545 26.08 6.55 -23.14
N ASN A 546 26.88 7.34 -23.88
CA ASN A 546 27.57 6.90 -25.10
C ASN A 546 28.57 5.75 -24.87
N ASN A 547 29.04 5.52 -23.63
CA ASN A 547 30.01 4.46 -23.30
C ASN A 547 29.37 3.14 -22.83
N SER A 548 28.04 2.98 -22.93
CA SER A 548 27.33 1.81 -22.38
C SER A 548 27.36 0.55 -23.27
N LYS A 549 28.46 0.29 -23.98
CA LYS A 549 28.70 -1.05 -24.58
C LYS A 549 29.03 -2.10 -23.51
N ASP A 550 29.51 -1.69 -22.34
CA ASP A 550 30.13 -2.60 -21.36
C ASP A 550 29.22 -3.03 -20.18
N ILE A 551 27.95 -2.63 -20.12
CA ILE A 551 27.04 -2.95 -18.98
C ILE A 551 26.31 -4.30 -19.19
N ILE A 552 26.69 -5.09 -20.20
CA ILE A 552 25.99 -6.35 -20.53
C ILE A 552 26.97 -7.51 -20.75
N SER A 553 28.05 -7.58 -19.95
CA SER A 553 28.75 -8.85 -19.68
C SER A 553 28.31 -9.43 -18.35
#